data_AF-A0A643BZS9-F1
#
_entry.id   AF-A0A643BZS9-F1
#
_cell.length_a   1.000
_cell.length_b   1.000
_cell.length_c   1.000
_cell.angle_alpha   90.00
_cell.angle_beta   90.00
_cell.angle_gamma   90.00
#
_symmetry.space_group_name_H-M   'P 1'
#
loop_
_entity.id
_entity.type
_entity.pdbx_description
1 polymer ?
#
loop_
_entity_poly.entity_id
_entity_poly.type
_entity_poly.pdbx_seq_one_letter_code
_entity_poly.pdbx_strand_id
1 'polypeptide(L)'
;EMALFKEVKSLQLIPSYLVQPLKANSSAHLAMSQMALLARLLQDLGTEGMGFTVDSVMRFAVRALEHREQKVREAAVGLVLGLYAQHRARVLERLPPEECTARRSVLYRTLFEGFATIDGRPTDAEVRAQKRAATEEAEKQKKEEIKALQGQLAALKEVQADVQEKESEAAKAKNQDTQGRKAAPPNVPEIPDNHYLDNLCIFCGERSDSFTEEGLDLHYWKHCLMLTRCDYCKQVVEICSLTEHLLTECDKKDGFGECYRCSEAVLKEELPRHIKTRECNRKGPAATKSGTSGSKVGSKIPTPKGGLSKSSGRTYTKR
;
A
#
# COMPACT_ATOMS: atom_id res chain seq x y z
N GLU A 1 9.71 -9.50 -17.19
CA GLU A 1 10.32 -9.41 -18.53
C GLU A 1 10.11 -10.66 -19.40
N MET A 2 10.39 -11.88 -18.93
CA MET A 2 10.16 -13.10 -19.76
C MET A 2 8.73 -13.25 -20.30
N ALA A 3 7.73 -12.78 -19.57
CA ALA A 3 6.31 -12.84 -19.97
C ALA A 3 5.95 -11.92 -21.15
N LEU A 4 6.82 -10.95 -21.49
CA LEU A 4 6.56 -9.96 -22.54
C LEU A 4 7.12 -10.39 -23.91
N PHE A 5 7.96 -11.43 -23.97
CA PHE A 5 8.44 -11.98 -25.25
C PHE A 5 7.28 -12.55 -26.04
N LYS A 6 7.25 -12.31 -27.36
CA LYS A 6 6.12 -12.66 -28.24
C LYS A 6 5.79 -14.15 -28.18
N GLU A 7 6.82 -14.99 -28.12
CA GLU A 7 6.74 -16.45 -28.09
C GLU A 7 6.11 -16.95 -26.78
N VAL A 8 6.45 -16.31 -25.65
CA VAL A 8 5.89 -16.65 -24.33
C VAL A 8 4.50 -16.07 -24.15
N LYS A 9 4.27 -14.85 -24.67
CA LYS A 9 2.97 -14.17 -24.67
C LYS A 9 1.92 -14.98 -25.44
N SER A 10 2.29 -15.60 -26.56
CA SER A 10 1.39 -16.47 -27.33
C SER A 10 0.95 -17.74 -26.59
N LEU A 11 1.73 -18.22 -25.61
CA LEU A 11 1.41 -19.44 -24.87
C LEU A 11 0.42 -19.21 -23.72
N GLN A 12 0.20 -17.97 -23.29
CA GLN A 12 -0.73 -17.57 -22.22
C GLN A 12 -0.58 -18.33 -20.88
N LEU A 13 0.54 -19.04 -20.68
CA LEU A 13 0.82 -19.83 -19.48
C LEU A 13 0.91 -18.94 -18.23
N ILE A 14 1.71 -17.88 -18.30
CA ILE A 14 2.01 -17.04 -17.12
C ILE A 14 0.75 -16.35 -16.57
N PRO A 15 -0.10 -15.70 -17.38
CA PRO A 15 -1.36 -15.13 -16.89
C PRO A 15 -2.26 -16.14 -16.19
N SER A 16 -2.37 -17.37 -16.73
CA SER A 16 -3.22 -18.42 -16.16
C SER A 16 -2.78 -18.88 -14.76
N TYR A 17 -1.48 -18.87 -14.47
CA TYR A 17 -0.96 -19.17 -13.14
C TYR A 17 -1.19 -18.03 -12.15
N LEU A 18 -1.01 -16.78 -12.59
CA LEU A 18 -1.10 -15.62 -11.71
C LEU A 18 -2.53 -15.33 -11.23
N VAL A 19 -3.55 -15.66 -12.03
CA VAL A 19 -4.97 -15.52 -11.65
C VAL A 19 -5.53 -16.69 -10.85
N GLN A 20 -4.69 -17.67 -10.46
CA GLN A 20 -5.16 -18.76 -9.62
C GLN A 20 -5.55 -18.24 -8.23
N PRO A 21 -6.75 -18.60 -7.71
CA PRO A 21 -7.23 -18.11 -6.43
C PRO A 21 -6.24 -18.38 -5.29
N LEU A 22 -6.00 -17.35 -4.48
CA LEU A 22 -5.21 -17.50 -3.26
C LEU A 22 -5.92 -18.46 -2.29
N LYS A 23 -5.15 -19.36 -1.69
CA LYS A 23 -5.65 -20.18 -0.58
C LYS A 23 -5.82 -19.30 0.65
N ALA A 24 -6.89 -19.47 1.41
CA ALA A 24 -7.18 -18.65 2.59
C ALA A 24 -6.04 -18.66 3.66
N ASN A 25 -5.24 -19.74 3.69
CA ASN A 25 -4.10 -19.91 4.59
C ASN A 25 -2.74 -19.62 3.95
N SER A 26 -2.68 -19.06 2.74
CA SER A 26 -1.40 -18.74 2.09
C SER A 26 -0.55 -17.78 2.93
N SER A 27 0.77 -17.84 2.77
CA SER A 27 1.66 -16.88 3.42
C SER A 27 1.45 -15.48 2.85
N ALA A 28 1.58 -14.47 3.71
CA ALA A 28 1.46 -13.06 3.31
C ALA A 28 2.39 -12.73 2.14
N HIS A 29 3.63 -13.24 2.21
CA HIS A 29 4.66 -12.99 1.21
C HIS A 29 4.30 -13.55 -0.17
N LEU A 30 3.81 -14.79 -0.22
CA LEU A 30 3.39 -15.41 -1.48
C LEU A 30 2.21 -14.65 -2.10
N ALA A 31 1.19 -14.34 -1.29
CA ALA A 31 0.02 -13.60 -1.73
C ALA A 31 0.41 -12.21 -2.27
N MET A 32 1.24 -11.46 -1.54
CA MET A 32 1.71 -10.14 -1.97
C MET A 32 2.54 -10.22 -3.26
N SER A 33 3.44 -11.21 -3.38
CA SER A 33 4.26 -11.39 -4.57
C SER A 33 3.42 -11.70 -5.80
N GLN A 34 2.45 -12.61 -5.66
CA GLN A 34 1.54 -12.97 -6.75
C GLN A 34 0.68 -11.78 -7.17
N MET A 35 0.14 -10.99 -6.22
CA MET A 35 -0.63 -9.79 -6.55
C MET A 35 0.23 -8.70 -7.20
N ALA A 36 1.45 -8.49 -6.74
CA ALA A 36 2.35 -7.48 -7.32
C ALA A 36 2.72 -7.85 -8.77
N LEU A 37 3.01 -9.13 -9.03
CA LEU A 37 3.25 -9.63 -10.38
C LEU A 37 2.01 -9.52 -11.26
N LEU A 38 0.84 -9.85 -10.72
CA LEU A 38 -0.43 -9.71 -11.42
C LEU A 38 -0.70 -8.25 -11.80
N ALA A 39 -0.57 -7.32 -10.85
CA ALA A 39 -0.81 -5.89 -11.07
C ALA A 39 0.13 -5.32 -12.15
N ARG A 40 1.42 -5.68 -12.10
CA ARG A 40 2.41 -5.22 -13.09
C ARG A 40 2.15 -5.79 -14.48
N LEU A 41 1.96 -7.10 -14.59
CA LEU A 41 1.72 -7.73 -15.89
C LEU A 41 0.35 -7.36 -16.47
N LEU A 42 -0.64 -7.02 -15.64
CA LEU A 42 -1.92 -6.50 -16.10
C LEU A 42 -1.77 -5.11 -16.74
N GLN A 43 -0.88 -4.25 -16.22
CA GLN A 43 -0.55 -2.97 -16.85
C GLN A 43 0.14 -3.17 -18.21
N ASP A 44 1.07 -4.11 -18.31
CA ASP A 44 1.87 -4.33 -19.52
C ASP A 44 1.12 -5.10 -20.62
N LEU A 45 0.32 -6.10 -20.25
CA LEU A 45 -0.37 -6.99 -21.20
C LEU A 45 -1.81 -6.57 -21.47
N GLY A 46 -2.40 -5.78 -20.56
CA GLY A 46 -3.80 -5.39 -20.63
C GLY A 46 -4.77 -6.56 -20.44
N THR A 47 -6.04 -6.29 -20.72
CA THR A 47 -7.17 -7.23 -20.62
C THR A 47 -7.76 -7.60 -22.00
N GLU A 48 -7.26 -6.97 -23.06
CA GLU A 48 -7.72 -7.16 -24.44
C GLU A 48 -6.74 -8.07 -25.20
N GLY A 49 -6.94 -9.39 -25.06
CA GLY A 49 -6.54 -10.33 -26.12
C GLY A 49 -5.43 -11.34 -25.85
N MET A 50 -4.70 -11.35 -24.72
CA MET A 50 -3.77 -12.45 -24.41
C MET A 50 -3.64 -12.68 -22.89
N GLY A 51 -4.37 -13.67 -22.37
CA GLY A 51 -4.13 -14.28 -21.06
C GLY A 51 -4.94 -13.73 -19.88
N PHE A 52 -4.99 -12.41 -19.65
CA PHE A 52 -5.81 -11.85 -18.57
C PHE A 52 -7.20 -11.47 -19.05
N THR A 53 -8.21 -12.02 -18.38
CA THR A 53 -9.62 -11.60 -18.57
C THR A 53 -10.12 -10.87 -17.33
N VAL A 54 -11.02 -9.91 -17.52
CA VAL A 54 -11.65 -9.19 -16.40
C VAL A 54 -12.28 -10.18 -15.41
N ASP A 55 -12.91 -11.24 -15.92
CA ASP A 55 -13.49 -12.31 -15.10
C ASP A 55 -12.44 -13.05 -14.25
N SER A 56 -11.35 -13.54 -14.86
CA SER A 56 -10.31 -14.26 -14.12
C SER A 56 -9.66 -13.40 -13.05
N VAL A 57 -9.39 -12.13 -13.35
CA VAL A 57 -8.76 -11.21 -12.41
C VAL A 57 -9.73 -10.81 -11.29
N MET A 58 -11.01 -10.59 -11.60
CA MET A 58 -12.04 -10.32 -10.59
C MET A 58 -12.27 -11.52 -9.66
N ARG A 59 -12.30 -12.74 -10.20
CA ARG A 59 -12.42 -13.96 -9.39
C ARG A 59 -11.26 -14.09 -8.40
N PHE A 60 -10.05 -13.80 -8.86
CA PHE A 60 -8.86 -13.74 -8.00
C PHE A 60 -8.99 -12.63 -6.94
N ALA A 61 -9.35 -11.42 -7.35
CA ALA A 61 -9.43 -10.25 -6.47
C ALA A 61 -10.47 -10.42 -5.35
N VAL A 62 -11.65 -10.95 -5.66
CA VAL A 62 -12.70 -11.24 -4.65
C VAL A 62 -12.19 -12.21 -3.58
N ARG A 63 -11.41 -13.23 -3.97
CA ARG A 63 -10.79 -14.15 -3.01
C ARG A 63 -9.67 -13.48 -2.21
N ALA A 64 -8.90 -12.57 -2.83
CA ALA A 64 -7.85 -11.81 -2.14
C ALA A 64 -8.42 -10.80 -1.13
N LEU A 65 -9.62 -10.25 -1.37
CA LEU A 65 -10.34 -9.39 -0.43
C LEU A 65 -10.76 -10.14 0.86
N GLU A 66 -10.91 -11.46 0.80
CA GLU A 66 -11.22 -12.33 1.96
C GLU A 66 -9.96 -12.81 2.71
N HIS A 67 -8.75 -12.43 2.27
CA HIS A 67 -7.51 -12.94 2.85
C HIS A 67 -7.30 -12.45 4.30
N ARG A 68 -6.68 -13.29 5.14
CA ARG A 68 -6.44 -12.98 6.57
C ARG A 68 -5.58 -11.74 6.81
N GLU A 69 -4.63 -11.48 5.92
CA GLU A 69 -3.71 -10.34 6.03
C GLU A 69 -4.26 -9.05 5.44
N GLN A 70 -4.19 -7.97 6.21
CA GLN A 70 -4.70 -6.66 5.82
C GLN A 70 -4.03 -6.11 4.57
N LYS A 71 -2.70 -6.20 4.48
CA LYS A 71 -1.92 -5.71 3.32
C LYS A 71 -2.36 -6.36 2.00
N VAL A 72 -2.71 -7.65 2.05
CA VAL A 72 -3.20 -8.38 0.87
C VAL A 72 -4.58 -7.85 0.47
N ARG A 73 -5.46 -7.60 1.44
CA ARG A 73 -6.79 -7.03 1.16
C ARG A 73 -6.70 -5.61 0.59
N GLU A 74 -5.81 -4.77 1.11
CA GLU A 74 -5.59 -3.41 0.61
C GLU A 74 -5.08 -3.38 -0.83
N ALA A 75 -4.09 -4.22 -1.16
CA ALA A 75 -3.61 -4.30 -2.53
C ALA A 75 -4.62 -4.98 -3.48
N ALA A 76 -5.49 -5.86 -2.98
CA ALA A 76 -6.63 -6.35 -3.76
C ALA A 76 -7.65 -5.23 -4.07
N VAL A 77 -7.93 -4.32 -3.13
CA VAL A 77 -8.76 -3.13 -3.41
C VAL A 77 -8.15 -2.29 -4.53
N GLY A 78 -6.84 -2.01 -4.47
CA GLY A 78 -6.13 -1.28 -5.52
C GLY A 78 -6.25 -1.93 -6.90
N LEU A 79 -6.13 -3.27 -6.97
CA LEU A 79 -6.31 -4.03 -8.21
C LEU A 79 -7.74 -3.89 -8.78
N VAL A 80 -8.76 -3.96 -7.93
CA VAL A 80 -10.17 -3.81 -8.36
C VAL A 80 -10.45 -2.38 -8.84
N LEU A 81 -9.91 -1.36 -8.15
CA LEU A 81 -10.04 0.03 -8.59
C LEU A 81 -9.38 0.28 -9.96
N GLY A 82 -8.18 -0.28 -10.17
CA GLY A 82 -7.50 -0.21 -11.46
C GLY A 82 -8.29 -0.86 -12.59
N LEU A 83 -8.91 -2.02 -12.33
CA LEU A 83 -9.81 -2.67 -13.28
C LEU A 83 -11.10 -1.88 -13.51
N TYR A 84 -11.67 -1.28 -12.46
CA TYR A 84 -12.89 -0.49 -12.56
C TYR A 84 -12.70 0.74 -13.46
N ALA A 85 -11.53 1.39 -13.37
CA ALA A 85 -11.20 2.53 -14.23
C ALA A 85 -11.25 2.18 -15.73
N GLN A 86 -10.92 0.94 -16.10
CA GLN A 86 -10.90 0.47 -17.48
C GLN A 86 -12.22 -0.21 -17.91
N HIS A 87 -12.83 -1.00 -17.01
CA HIS A 87 -13.94 -1.92 -17.33
C HIS A 87 -15.08 -1.83 -16.31
N ARG A 88 -15.67 -0.64 -16.14
CA ARG A 88 -16.70 -0.32 -15.12
C ARG A 88 -17.82 -1.36 -14.99
N ALA A 89 -18.57 -1.61 -16.07
CA ALA A 89 -19.75 -2.49 -16.04
C ALA A 89 -19.41 -3.95 -15.67
N ARG A 90 -18.31 -4.47 -16.23
CA ARG A 90 -17.87 -5.86 -16.02
C ARG A 90 -17.40 -6.12 -14.59
N VAL A 91 -16.83 -5.12 -13.93
CA VAL A 91 -16.39 -5.19 -12.54
C VAL A 91 -17.60 -5.18 -11.59
N LEU A 92 -18.58 -4.31 -11.84
CA LEU A 92 -19.79 -4.21 -11.03
C LEU A 92 -20.66 -5.46 -11.07
N GLU A 93 -20.77 -6.13 -12.23
CA GLU A 93 -21.49 -7.42 -12.36
C GLU A 93 -20.92 -8.53 -11.45
N ARG A 94 -19.65 -8.44 -11.06
CA ARG A 94 -18.92 -9.46 -10.29
C ARG A 94 -18.88 -9.15 -8.79
N LEU A 95 -19.26 -7.94 -8.39
CA LEU A 95 -19.27 -7.50 -6.99
C LEU A 95 -20.70 -7.59 -6.42
N PRO A 96 -20.85 -7.84 -5.11
CA PRO A 96 -22.15 -7.75 -4.47
C PRO A 96 -22.78 -6.36 -4.71
N PRO A 97 -24.09 -6.27 -5.00
CA PRO A 97 -24.78 -5.00 -5.18
C PRO A 97 -24.57 -4.03 -4.00
N GLU A 98 -24.47 -2.73 -4.29
CA GLU A 98 -24.24 -1.65 -3.29
C GLU A 98 -25.25 -1.65 -2.12
N GLU A 99 -26.42 -2.28 -2.30
CA GLU A 99 -27.53 -2.31 -1.34
C GLU A 99 -27.45 -3.48 -0.34
N CYS A 100 -26.56 -4.44 -0.52
CA CYS A 100 -26.44 -5.57 0.41
C CYS A 100 -25.73 -5.17 1.72
N THR A 101 -25.98 -5.91 2.80
CA THR A 101 -25.34 -5.75 4.14
C THR A 101 -23.81 -5.71 4.11
N ALA A 102 -23.19 -6.06 2.97
CA ALA A 102 -21.79 -5.87 2.62
C ALA A 102 -21.27 -4.43 2.82
N ARG A 103 -22.13 -3.40 2.78
CA ARG A 103 -21.79 -2.02 3.21
C ARG A 103 -21.26 -1.92 4.64
N ARG A 104 -21.52 -2.92 5.50
CA ARG A 104 -21.04 -2.95 6.89
C ARG A 104 -19.56 -3.31 7.02
N SER A 105 -18.95 -3.91 6.01
CA SER A 105 -17.51 -4.22 6.03
C SER A 105 -16.71 -2.99 5.60
N VAL A 106 -15.72 -2.61 6.42
CA VAL A 106 -14.82 -1.47 6.16
C VAL A 106 -14.16 -1.56 4.78
N LEU A 107 -13.87 -2.78 4.30
CA LEU A 107 -13.22 -3.03 3.01
C LEU A 107 -14.10 -2.63 1.83
N TYR A 108 -15.37 -3.02 1.82
CA TYR A 108 -16.29 -2.66 0.75
C TYR A 108 -16.60 -1.16 0.78
N ARG A 109 -16.67 -0.55 1.97
CA ARG A 109 -16.80 0.91 2.09
C ARG A 109 -15.66 1.62 1.36
N THR A 110 -14.41 1.25 1.62
CA THR A 110 -13.24 1.83 0.94
C THR A 110 -13.26 1.58 -0.56
N LEU A 111 -13.71 0.39 -0.99
CA LEU A 111 -13.79 0.05 -2.40
C LEU A 111 -14.83 0.90 -3.16
N PHE A 112 -16.05 1.02 -2.64
CA PHE A 112 -17.11 1.84 -3.25
C PHE A 112 -16.82 3.34 -3.15
N GLU A 113 -16.17 3.79 -2.07
CA GLU A 113 -15.65 5.17 -1.97
C GLU A 113 -14.63 5.44 -3.08
N GLY A 114 -13.71 4.51 -3.34
CA GLY A 114 -12.79 4.59 -4.47
C GLY A 114 -13.50 4.61 -5.83
N PHE A 115 -14.58 3.84 -6.03
CA PHE A 115 -15.39 3.94 -7.26
C PHE A 115 -16.05 5.31 -7.41
N ALA A 116 -16.61 5.86 -6.32
CA ALA A 116 -17.17 7.21 -6.32
C ALA A 116 -16.12 8.26 -6.70
N THR A 117 -14.89 8.17 -6.15
CA THR A 117 -13.77 9.04 -6.53
C THR A 117 -13.43 8.93 -8.02
N ILE A 118 -13.36 7.71 -8.57
CA ILE A 118 -13.09 7.50 -10.01
C ILE A 118 -14.22 8.05 -10.90
N ASP A 119 -15.46 7.97 -10.43
CA ASP A 119 -16.63 8.51 -11.14
C ASP A 119 -16.82 10.03 -10.95
N GLY A 120 -15.99 10.68 -10.13
CA GLY A 120 -16.17 12.09 -9.75
C GLY A 120 -17.41 12.35 -8.89
N ARG A 121 -17.98 11.30 -8.28
CA ARG A 121 -19.11 11.40 -7.36
C ARG A 121 -18.60 11.78 -5.97
N PRO A 122 -19.35 12.62 -5.22
CA PRO A 122 -18.97 12.96 -3.86
C PRO A 122 -18.95 11.70 -3.00
N THR A 123 -17.89 11.55 -2.20
CA THR A 123 -17.72 10.40 -1.31
C THR A 123 -18.81 10.35 -0.25
N ASP A 124 -19.11 9.19 0.33
CA ASP A 124 -20.07 9.09 1.43
C ASP A 124 -19.69 9.99 2.62
N ALA A 125 -18.40 10.24 2.83
CA ALA A 125 -17.91 11.20 3.81
C ALA A 125 -18.28 12.64 3.44
N GLU A 126 -18.06 13.05 2.19
CA GLU A 126 -18.43 14.37 1.67
C GLU A 126 -19.94 14.59 1.69
N VAL A 127 -20.75 13.62 1.26
CA VAL A 127 -22.21 13.71 1.31
C VAL A 127 -22.71 13.87 2.76
N ARG A 128 -22.09 13.18 3.72
CA ARG A 128 -22.42 13.35 5.15
C ARG A 128 -21.97 14.70 5.69
N ALA A 129 -20.80 15.20 5.28
CA ALA A 129 -20.29 16.51 5.67
C ALA A 129 -21.18 17.64 5.12
N GLN A 130 -21.57 17.57 3.84
CA GLN A 130 -22.48 18.52 3.21
C GLN A 130 -23.84 18.54 3.89
N LYS A 131 -24.41 17.37 4.23
CA LYS A 131 -25.67 17.28 5.00
C LYS A 131 -25.55 17.92 6.37
N ARG A 132 -24.45 17.69 7.09
CA ARG A 132 -24.20 18.30 8.41
C ARG A 132 -24.04 19.81 8.33
N ALA A 133 -23.25 20.29 7.37
CA ALA A 133 -23.08 21.71 7.11
C ALA A 133 -24.41 22.39 6.78
N ALA A 134 -25.23 21.78 5.91
CA ALA A 134 -26.55 22.28 5.58
C ALA A 134 -27.49 22.33 6.80
N THR A 135 -27.45 21.32 7.68
CA THR A 135 -28.25 21.35 8.93
C THR A 135 -27.77 22.40 9.91
N GLU A 136 -26.45 22.58 10.06
CA GLU A 136 -25.87 23.59 10.96
C GLU A 136 -26.13 25.01 10.46
N GLU A 137 -26.04 25.23 9.14
CA GLU A 137 -26.35 26.52 8.52
C GLU A 137 -27.85 26.85 8.65
N ALA A 138 -28.73 25.88 8.45
CA ALA A 138 -30.16 26.04 8.68
C ALA A 138 -30.48 26.34 10.16
N GLU A 139 -29.79 25.71 11.11
CA GLU A 139 -29.94 26.03 12.53
C GLU A 139 -29.43 27.43 12.89
N LYS A 140 -28.31 27.86 12.28
CA LYS A 140 -27.77 29.20 12.48
C LYS A 140 -28.71 30.27 11.94
N GLN A 141 -29.25 30.08 10.73
CA GLN A 141 -30.24 30.98 10.12
C GLN A 141 -31.49 31.09 11.01
N LYS A 142 -32.02 29.97 11.52
CA LYS A 142 -33.15 29.98 12.47
C LYS A 142 -32.84 30.75 13.76
N LYS A 143 -31.63 30.59 14.31
CA LYS A 143 -31.20 31.32 15.52
C LYS A 143 -31.08 32.83 15.27
N GLU A 144 -30.56 33.22 14.11
CA GLU A 144 -30.45 34.64 13.72
C GLU A 144 -31.83 35.27 13.50
N GLU A 145 -32.76 34.54 12.87
CA GLU A 145 -34.14 34.97 12.69
C GLU A 145 -34.87 35.15 14.02
N ILE A 146 -34.75 34.19 14.94
CA ILE A 146 -35.29 34.31 16.30
C ILE A 146 -34.71 35.55 17.01
N LYS A 147 -33.41 35.78 16.91
CA LYS A 147 -32.75 36.94 17.52
C LYS A 147 -33.24 38.26 16.92
N ALA A 148 -33.45 38.31 15.60
CA ALA A 148 -33.99 39.49 14.92
C ALA A 148 -35.43 39.78 15.36
N LEU A 149 -36.28 38.76 15.45
CA LEU A 149 -37.66 38.89 15.92
C LEU A 149 -37.71 39.32 17.40
N GLN A 150 -36.84 38.78 18.26
CA GLN A 150 -36.72 39.23 19.65
C GLN A 150 -36.29 40.71 19.75
N GLY A 151 -35.39 41.16 18.87
CA GLY A 151 -34.98 42.56 18.78
C GLY A 151 -36.13 43.48 18.36
N GLN A 152 -36.92 43.09 17.35
CA GLN A 152 -38.10 43.85 16.92
C GLN A 152 -39.17 43.91 18.02
N LEU A 153 -39.38 42.81 18.75
CA LEU A 153 -40.30 42.78 19.90
C LEU A 153 -39.81 43.66 21.06
N ALA A 154 -38.50 43.72 21.31
CA ALA A 154 -37.92 44.60 22.32
C ALA A 154 -38.08 46.08 21.92
N ALA A 155 -37.76 46.44 20.68
CA ALA A 155 -37.96 47.80 20.17
C ALA A 155 -39.43 48.23 20.20
N LEU A 156 -40.38 47.33 19.89
CA LEU A 156 -41.82 47.61 20.01
C LEU A 156 -42.26 47.82 21.46
N LYS A 157 -41.65 47.11 22.42
CA LYS A 157 -41.89 47.31 23.86
C LYS A 157 -41.28 48.60 24.37
N GLU A 158 -40.07 48.95 23.92
CA GLU A 158 -39.43 50.24 24.24
C GLU A 158 -40.21 51.40 23.66
N VAL A 159 -40.73 51.32 22.42
CA VAL A 159 -41.61 52.35 21.87
C VAL A 159 -42.94 52.45 22.65
N GLN A 160 -43.45 51.37 23.21
CA GLN A 160 -44.58 51.43 24.15
C GLN A 160 -44.22 52.06 25.51
N ALA A 161 -42.98 51.87 25.98
CA ALA A 161 -42.47 52.47 27.21
C ALA A 161 -42.06 53.96 27.03
N ASP A 162 -41.54 54.34 25.86
CA ASP A 162 -41.13 55.70 25.48
C ASP A 162 -42.32 56.62 25.15
N VAL A 163 -43.53 56.07 24.99
CA VAL A 163 -44.76 56.86 25.07
C VAL A 163 -45.01 57.34 26.51
N GLN A 164 -44.31 56.79 27.51
CA GLN A 164 -44.38 57.20 28.91
C GLN A 164 -43.17 58.00 29.41
N GLU A 165 -42.00 57.97 28.77
CA GLU A 165 -40.81 58.67 29.27
C GLU A 165 -40.06 59.42 28.16
N LYS A 166 -40.60 60.57 27.75
CA LYS A 166 -39.79 61.64 27.15
C LYS A 166 -39.36 62.61 28.24
N GLU A 167 -38.20 62.39 28.85
CA GLU A 167 -37.37 63.50 29.30
C GLU A 167 -35.89 63.11 29.43
N SER A 168 -35.06 63.95 28.81
CA SER A 168 -33.63 64.21 29.03
C SER A 168 -32.56 63.37 28.32
N GLU A 169 -31.72 64.13 27.60
CA GLU A 169 -30.59 63.74 26.77
C GLU A 169 -29.27 63.55 27.55
N ALA A 170 -28.30 62.95 26.84
CA ALA A 170 -26.96 63.50 26.55
C ALA A 170 -25.71 62.73 27.06
N ALA A 171 -25.01 62.18 26.05
CA ALA A 171 -23.56 62.26 25.76
C ALA A 171 -22.50 61.64 26.70
N LYS A 172 -21.68 60.71 26.14
CA LYS A 172 -20.23 60.94 25.89
C LYS A 172 -19.54 59.80 25.13
N ALA A 173 -18.65 60.20 24.21
CA ALA A 173 -17.78 59.38 23.38
C ALA A 173 -16.44 58.99 24.06
N LYS A 174 -15.79 57.90 23.61
CA LYS A 174 -14.35 57.85 23.26
C LYS A 174 -13.91 56.54 22.57
N ASN A 175 -12.83 56.69 21.79
CA ASN A 175 -12.28 55.90 20.67
C ASN A 175 -11.49 54.63 21.02
N GLN A 176 -11.28 53.77 20.00
CA GLN A 176 -10.02 53.17 19.46
C GLN A 176 -10.33 51.75 18.92
N ASP A 177 -9.75 51.17 17.88
CA ASP A 177 -8.80 51.50 16.80
C ASP A 177 -8.93 50.34 15.76
N THR A 178 -8.47 50.57 14.54
CA THR A 178 -8.69 49.81 13.29
C THR A 178 -7.54 48.86 12.90
N GLN A 179 -7.84 47.99 11.89
CA GLN A 179 -6.96 47.24 10.96
C GLN A 179 -6.73 45.75 11.30
N GLY A 180 -6.71 44.77 10.38
CA GLY A 180 -6.71 44.79 8.90
C GLY A 180 -5.78 43.69 8.32
N ARG A 181 -6.38 42.58 7.85
CA ARG A 181 -5.96 41.51 6.89
C ARG A 181 -4.52 41.37 6.31
N LYS A 182 -4.05 40.10 6.32
CA LYS A 182 -3.50 39.18 5.27
C LYS A 182 -2.24 39.53 4.41
N ALA A 183 -1.28 38.57 4.33
CA ALA A 183 -0.86 37.76 3.14
C ALA A 183 0.66 37.40 3.11
N ALA A 184 1.01 36.27 2.46
CA ALA A 184 2.36 35.71 2.19
C ALA A 184 2.70 35.80 0.66
N PRO A 185 3.68 35.03 0.09
CA PRO A 185 5.16 34.96 0.14
C PRO A 185 5.80 35.43 -1.22
N PRO A 186 7.09 35.18 -1.59
CA PRO A 186 7.45 33.93 -2.32
C PRO A 186 8.92 33.42 -2.25
N ASN A 187 9.08 32.19 -2.77
CA ASN A 187 10.29 31.39 -3.06
C ASN A 187 11.06 31.85 -4.32
N VAL A 188 12.36 31.49 -4.42
CA VAL A 188 13.17 31.41 -5.66
C VAL A 188 14.29 30.34 -5.43
N PRO A 189 14.92 29.75 -6.46
CA PRO A 189 14.58 28.43 -7.00
C PRO A 189 15.75 27.41 -6.98
N GLU A 190 15.37 26.17 -7.27
CA GLU A 190 16.22 24.98 -7.43
C GLU A 190 17.21 25.09 -8.61
N ILE A 191 18.38 24.46 -8.44
CA ILE A 191 19.30 24.09 -9.52
C ILE A 191 19.23 22.55 -9.66
N PRO A 192 19.03 22.00 -10.85
CA PRO A 192 18.87 20.56 -11.05
C PRO A 192 20.25 19.89 -11.17
N ASP A 193 20.56 18.99 -10.24
CA ASP A 193 21.79 18.21 -10.26
C ASP A 193 21.55 16.73 -10.58
N ASN A 194 22.54 16.17 -11.25
CA ASN A 194 22.49 15.05 -12.18
C ASN A 194 22.45 13.67 -11.48
N HIS A 195 21.42 13.38 -10.67
CA HIS A 195 21.31 12.15 -9.85
C HIS A 195 20.44 11.03 -10.46
N TYR A 196 20.42 10.86 -11.79
CA TYR A 196 19.50 9.94 -12.46
C TYR A 196 19.77 8.42 -12.21
N LEU A 197 20.88 8.09 -11.57
CA LEU A 197 21.28 6.70 -11.27
C LEU A 197 21.24 6.34 -9.77
N ASP A 198 21.19 7.32 -8.88
CA ASP A 198 21.31 7.07 -7.43
C ASP A 198 19.98 6.59 -6.81
N ASN A 199 18.85 6.90 -7.46
CA ASN A 199 17.50 6.58 -6.97
C ASN A 199 16.95 5.24 -7.51
N LEU A 200 17.81 4.32 -7.94
CA LEU A 200 17.42 3.05 -8.58
C LEU A 200 17.95 1.85 -7.78
N CYS A 201 17.06 0.92 -7.43
CA CYS A 201 17.46 -0.36 -6.89
C CYS A 201 17.96 -1.29 -8.01
N ILE A 202 19.22 -1.73 -7.93
CA ILE A 202 19.84 -2.61 -8.94
C ILE A 202 19.27 -4.04 -8.98
N PHE A 203 18.63 -4.48 -7.91
CA PHE A 203 18.10 -5.85 -7.81
C PHE A 203 16.68 -5.93 -8.37
N CYS A 204 15.78 -5.03 -7.95
CA CYS A 204 14.37 -5.04 -8.35
C CYS A 204 14.00 -4.05 -9.47
N GLY A 205 14.90 -3.12 -9.80
CA GLY A 205 14.67 -2.09 -10.82
C GLY A 205 13.70 -0.97 -10.40
N GLU A 206 13.27 -0.93 -9.15
CA GLU A 206 12.38 0.14 -8.64
C GLU A 206 13.13 1.47 -8.55
N ARG A 207 12.45 2.56 -8.91
CA ARG A 207 12.96 3.93 -8.78
C ARG A 207 12.13 4.69 -7.76
N SER A 208 12.78 5.43 -6.87
CA SER A 208 12.11 6.27 -5.87
C SER A 208 13.02 7.40 -5.43
N ASP A 209 12.49 8.61 -5.28
CA ASP A 209 13.26 9.75 -4.73
C ASP A 209 13.68 9.54 -3.28
N SER A 210 13.07 8.57 -2.59
CA SER A 210 13.49 8.11 -1.27
C SER A 210 14.68 7.13 -1.28
N PHE A 211 15.14 6.68 -2.46
CA PHE A 211 16.30 5.81 -2.60
C PHE A 211 17.61 6.60 -2.58
N THR A 212 17.80 7.36 -1.51
CA THR A 212 19.14 7.83 -1.12
C THR A 212 20.01 6.64 -0.69
N GLU A 213 21.31 6.82 -0.46
CA GLU A 213 22.21 5.75 0.01
C GLU A 213 21.63 4.98 1.23
N GLU A 214 21.16 5.71 2.24
CA GLU A 214 20.51 5.14 3.44
C GLU A 214 19.13 4.54 3.14
N GLY A 215 18.40 5.12 2.19
CA GLY A 215 17.10 4.63 1.73
C GLY A 215 17.20 3.31 0.96
N LEU A 216 18.25 3.14 0.16
CA LEU A 216 18.58 1.91 -0.54
C LEU A 216 18.97 0.80 0.43
N ASP A 217 19.75 1.10 1.48
CA ASP A 217 20.07 0.12 2.53
C ASP A 217 18.80 -0.38 3.23
N LEU A 218 17.87 0.52 3.57
CA LEU A 218 16.58 0.15 4.13
C LEU A 218 15.75 -0.67 3.14
N HIS A 219 15.76 -0.31 1.86
CA HIS A 219 15.09 -1.05 0.80
C HIS A 219 15.66 -2.47 0.68
N TYR A 220 16.99 -2.64 0.59
CA TYR A 220 17.64 -3.94 0.52
C TYR A 220 17.30 -4.84 1.71
N TRP A 221 17.16 -4.24 2.90
CA TRP A 221 16.89 -4.99 4.11
C TRP A 221 15.43 -5.37 4.29
N LYS A 222 14.47 -4.49 3.95
CA LYS A 222 13.06 -4.66 4.32
C LYS A 222 12.07 -4.72 3.17
N HIS A 223 12.41 -4.22 1.99
CA HIS A 223 11.43 -3.94 0.93
C HIS A 223 11.77 -4.58 -0.43
N CYS A 224 13.03 -4.90 -0.69
CA CYS A 224 13.46 -5.41 -1.99
C CYS A 224 12.92 -6.82 -2.25
N LEU A 225 12.05 -6.96 -3.25
CA LEU A 225 11.43 -8.24 -3.61
C LEU A 225 12.39 -9.25 -4.23
N MET A 226 13.60 -8.82 -4.60
CA MET A 226 14.63 -9.68 -5.21
C MET A 226 15.66 -10.17 -4.20
N LEU A 227 15.61 -9.65 -2.98
CA LEU A 227 16.48 -10.03 -1.88
C LEU A 227 15.68 -10.72 -0.78
N THR A 228 16.35 -11.58 -0.02
CA THR A 228 15.77 -12.24 1.15
C THR A 228 16.81 -12.32 2.26
N ARG A 229 16.33 -12.33 3.50
CA ARG A 229 17.18 -12.51 4.67
C ARG A 229 17.27 -13.99 4.99
N CYS A 230 18.47 -14.57 4.88
CA CYS A 230 18.71 -15.97 5.22
C CYS A 230 18.27 -16.25 6.67
N ASP A 231 17.46 -17.29 6.88
CA ASP A 231 16.93 -17.60 8.21
C ASP A 231 17.99 -18.07 9.19
N TYR A 232 19.14 -18.55 8.70
CA TYR A 232 20.16 -19.20 9.51
C TYR A 232 21.31 -18.26 9.90
N CYS A 233 21.83 -17.45 8.96
CA CYS A 233 22.92 -16.49 9.22
C CYS A 233 22.48 -15.02 9.19
N LYS A 234 21.21 -14.76 8.86
CA LYS A 234 20.62 -13.40 8.81
C LYS A 234 21.22 -12.45 7.78
N GLN A 235 22.08 -12.94 6.88
CA GLN A 235 22.61 -12.21 5.73
C GLN A 235 21.49 -11.95 4.70
N VAL A 236 21.52 -10.77 4.09
CA VAL A 236 20.66 -10.44 2.94
C VAL A 236 21.33 -10.99 1.68
N VAL A 237 20.64 -11.84 0.94
CA VAL A 237 21.11 -12.50 -0.28
C VAL A 237 20.05 -12.41 -1.37
N GLU A 238 20.45 -12.53 -2.64
CA GLU A 238 19.49 -12.62 -3.74
C GLU A 238 18.66 -13.91 -3.61
N ILE A 239 17.36 -13.82 -3.90
CA ILE A 239 16.47 -14.99 -3.81
C ILE A 239 16.91 -16.09 -4.78
N CYS A 240 17.44 -15.72 -5.94
CA CYS A 240 17.92 -16.66 -6.95
C CYS A 240 19.19 -17.42 -6.53
N SER A 241 19.99 -16.87 -5.60
CA SER A 241 21.21 -17.48 -5.08
C SER A 241 21.05 -18.07 -3.68
N LEU A 242 19.86 -18.00 -3.07
CA LEU A 242 19.62 -18.50 -1.72
C LEU A 242 20.03 -19.98 -1.55
N THR A 243 19.72 -20.83 -2.53
CA THR A 243 20.09 -22.25 -2.49
C THR A 243 21.61 -22.45 -2.49
N GLU A 244 22.33 -21.71 -3.34
CA GLU A 244 23.79 -21.75 -3.40
C GLU A 244 24.40 -21.22 -2.10
N HIS A 245 23.85 -20.11 -1.58
CA HIS A 245 24.24 -19.54 -0.29
C HIS A 245 24.11 -20.58 0.83
N LEU A 246 22.97 -21.28 0.94
CA LEU A 246 22.74 -22.30 1.96
C LEU A 246 23.71 -23.48 1.86
N LEU A 247 24.17 -23.82 0.66
CA LEU A 247 25.04 -24.97 0.41
C LEU A 247 26.54 -24.63 0.57
N THR A 248 26.95 -23.40 0.30
CA THR A 248 28.38 -23.06 0.15
C THR A 248 28.88 -21.94 1.07
N GLU A 249 28.02 -20.98 1.42
CA GLU A 249 28.42 -19.75 2.12
C GLU A 249 27.88 -19.63 3.55
N CYS A 250 26.67 -20.16 3.80
CA CYS A 250 25.95 -19.96 5.05
C CYS A 250 26.71 -20.51 6.27
N ASP A 251 26.56 -19.86 7.43
CA ASP A 251 27.09 -20.33 8.72
C ASP A 251 26.65 -21.77 9.06
N LYS A 252 25.47 -22.18 8.57
CA LYS A 252 24.91 -23.52 8.77
C LYS A 252 25.01 -24.43 7.54
N LYS A 253 25.90 -24.13 6.58
CA LYS A 253 26.06 -24.91 5.34
C LYS A 253 26.27 -26.41 5.58
N ASP A 254 26.97 -26.75 6.66
CA ASP A 254 27.24 -28.15 7.02
C ASP A 254 25.96 -28.92 7.41
N GLY A 255 24.86 -28.21 7.73
CA GLY A 255 23.54 -28.78 8.00
C GLY A 255 22.68 -29.02 6.76
N PHE A 256 23.08 -28.53 5.58
CA PHE A 256 22.33 -28.68 4.33
C PHE A 256 22.97 -29.68 3.37
N GLY A 257 22.14 -30.32 2.57
CA GLY A 257 22.55 -31.12 1.42
C GLY A 257 21.68 -30.81 0.20
N GLU A 258 22.25 -30.92 -0.98
CA GLU A 258 21.53 -30.70 -2.23
C GLU A 258 20.70 -31.93 -2.60
N CYS A 259 19.41 -31.74 -2.89
CA CYS A 259 18.58 -32.78 -3.46
C CYS A 259 18.84 -32.92 -4.96
N TYR A 260 19.31 -34.09 -5.41
CA TYR A 260 19.60 -34.36 -6.83
C TYR A 260 18.38 -34.27 -7.78
N ARG A 261 17.16 -34.20 -7.24
CA ARG A 261 15.92 -34.14 -8.04
C ARG A 261 15.43 -32.73 -8.31
N CYS A 262 15.47 -31.86 -7.30
CA CYS A 262 14.97 -30.48 -7.38
C CYS A 262 16.11 -29.45 -7.33
N SER A 263 17.34 -29.85 -7.03
CA SER A 263 18.49 -28.98 -6.72
C SER A 263 18.22 -28.01 -5.56
N GLU A 264 17.28 -28.29 -4.67
CA GLU A 264 17.05 -27.45 -3.48
C GLU A 264 17.99 -27.85 -2.34
N ALA A 265 18.30 -26.88 -1.48
CA ALA A 265 19.02 -27.09 -0.23
C ALA A 265 18.04 -27.61 0.83
N VAL A 266 18.24 -28.85 1.27
CA VAL A 266 17.41 -29.52 2.28
C VAL A 266 18.27 -29.84 3.49
N LEU A 267 17.71 -29.79 4.70
CA LEU A 267 18.43 -30.21 5.91
C LEU A 267 18.89 -31.67 5.75
N LYS A 268 20.15 -31.96 6.08
CA LYS A 268 20.73 -33.30 5.93
C LYS A 268 19.92 -34.38 6.64
N GLU A 269 19.32 -34.05 7.77
CA GLU A 269 18.47 -34.94 8.55
C GLU A 269 17.17 -35.32 7.82
N GLU A 270 16.64 -34.40 7.00
CA GLU A 270 15.36 -34.59 6.30
C GLU A 270 15.54 -35.04 4.85
N LEU A 271 16.74 -34.84 4.29
CA LEU A 271 17.07 -35.16 2.90
C LEU A 271 16.74 -36.61 2.52
N PRO A 272 17.03 -37.66 3.33
CA PRO A 272 16.64 -39.03 3.00
C PRO A 272 15.12 -39.21 2.88
N ARG A 273 14.36 -38.58 3.79
CA ARG A 273 12.89 -38.62 3.79
C ARG A 273 12.35 -37.87 2.57
N HIS A 274 12.84 -36.68 2.31
CA HIS A 274 12.47 -35.85 1.15
C HIS A 274 12.70 -36.58 -0.18
N ILE A 275 13.85 -37.25 -0.35
CA ILE A 275 14.14 -38.06 -1.54
C ILE A 275 13.18 -39.25 -1.65
N LYS A 276 12.89 -39.92 -0.52
CA LYS A 276 12.04 -41.11 -0.45
C LYS A 276 10.56 -40.81 -0.75
N THR A 277 9.98 -39.75 -0.18
CA THR A 277 8.56 -39.40 -0.38
C THR A 277 8.30 -38.85 -1.78
N ARG A 278 9.35 -38.38 -2.44
CA ARG A 278 9.32 -37.86 -3.80
C ARG A 278 8.46 -36.62 -4.02
N GLU A 279 8.08 -35.93 -2.96
CA GLU A 279 7.17 -34.76 -2.95
C GLU A 279 7.79 -33.47 -3.51
N CYS A 280 9.07 -33.50 -3.91
CA CYS A 280 9.73 -32.36 -4.52
C CYS A 280 9.43 -32.20 -6.02
N ASN A 281 9.28 -30.94 -6.45
CA ASN A 281 9.11 -30.61 -7.86
C ASN A 281 10.43 -30.91 -8.60
N ARG A 282 10.38 -31.81 -9.59
CA ARG A 282 11.58 -32.09 -10.41
C ARG A 282 12.02 -30.81 -11.11
N LYS A 283 13.32 -30.57 -11.12
CA LYS A 283 13.92 -29.57 -11.99
C LYS A 283 13.62 -29.96 -13.44
N GLY A 284 12.98 -29.07 -14.20
CA GLY A 284 12.83 -29.26 -15.66
C GLY A 284 14.20 -29.37 -16.35
N PRO A 285 14.28 -29.86 -17.60
CA PRO A 285 15.55 -29.95 -18.31
C PRO A 285 16.13 -28.54 -18.47
N ALA A 286 17.16 -28.23 -17.67
CA ALA A 286 17.93 -27.01 -17.81
C ALA A 286 18.89 -27.22 -18.98
N ALA A 287 18.74 -26.42 -20.03
CA ALA A 287 19.76 -26.25 -21.04
C ALA A 287 21.11 -25.98 -20.36
N THR A 288 22.12 -26.71 -20.80
CA THR A 288 23.51 -26.67 -20.38
C THR A 288 23.98 -25.24 -20.13
N LYS A 289 24.19 -24.86 -18.87
CA LYS A 289 24.95 -23.65 -18.54
C LYS A 289 26.41 -23.93 -18.88
N SER A 290 26.84 -23.52 -20.05
CA SER A 290 28.24 -23.42 -20.43
C SER A 290 28.96 -22.55 -19.39
N GLY A 291 29.94 -23.16 -18.72
CA GLY A 291 30.77 -22.49 -17.74
C GLY A 291 31.58 -21.38 -18.39
N THR A 292 31.45 -20.18 -17.82
CA THR A 292 32.51 -19.19 -17.85
C THR A 292 32.91 -18.95 -16.40
N SER A 293 34.06 -19.52 -16.03
CA SER A 293 34.81 -19.13 -14.83
C SER A 293 35.05 -17.63 -14.87
N GLY A 294 34.31 -16.90 -14.03
CA GLY A 294 34.58 -15.52 -13.70
C GLY A 294 34.54 -15.41 -12.18
N SER A 295 35.68 -15.16 -11.57
CA SER A 295 35.85 -14.95 -10.13
C SER A 295 34.86 -13.91 -9.61
N LYS A 296 33.75 -14.32 -9.01
CA LYS A 296 32.86 -13.42 -8.27
C LYS A 296 33.34 -13.36 -6.83
N VAL A 297 34.06 -12.29 -6.52
CA VAL A 297 34.31 -11.83 -5.15
C VAL A 297 32.96 -11.71 -4.43
N GLY A 298 32.85 -12.34 -3.27
CA GLY A 298 31.65 -12.32 -2.43
C GLY A 298 31.22 -10.89 -2.13
N SER A 299 30.10 -10.47 -2.73
CA SER A 299 29.50 -9.15 -2.47
C SER A 299 28.73 -9.23 -1.16
N LYS A 300 29.43 -8.96 -0.05
CA LYS A 300 28.81 -8.74 1.25
C LYS A 300 28.06 -7.40 1.19
N ILE A 301 26.75 -7.45 1.01
CA ILE A 301 25.88 -6.28 1.15
C ILE A 301 25.90 -5.87 2.64
N PRO A 302 26.20 -4.61 2.99
CA PRO A 302 26.30 -4.17 4.38
C PRO A 302 24.96 -4.33 5.11
N THR A 303 24.96 -5.02 6.24
CA THR A 303 23.89 -4.88 7.24
C THR A 303 24.16 -3.65 8.10
N PRO A 304 23.20 -2.74 8.30
CA PRO A 304 23.38 -1.61 9.20
C PRO A 304 23.56 -2.10 10.65
N LYS A 305 24.72 -1.78 11.24
CA LYS A 305 25.06 -2.11 12.63
C LYS A 305 24.34 -1.14 13.58
N GLY A 306 23.12 -1.47 13.98
CA GLY A 306 22.43 -0.84 15.12
C GLY A 306 22.62 -1.68 16.38
N GLY A 307 23.58 -1.31 17.23
CA GLY A 307 23.83 -1.96 18.51
C GLY A 307 22.73 -1.66 19.53
N LEU A 308 22.01 -2.71 19.98
CA LEU A 308 21.30 -2.63 21.25
C LEU A 308 22.32 -2.76 22.38
N SER A 309 22.66 -1.63 22.98
CA SER A 309 23.41 -1.56 24.24
C SER A 309 22.62 -2.23 25.36
N LYS A 310 23.25 -3.24 25.97
CA LYS A 310 22.88 -3.84 27.25
C LYS A 310 22.75 -2.74 28.32
N SER A 311 21.55 -2.49 28.84
CA SER A 311 21.39 -1.81 30.13
C SER A 311 21.46 -2.87 31.23
N SER A 312 22.66 -3.03 31.79
CA SER A 312 22.87 -3.76 33.04
C SER A 312 22.09 -3.13 34.18
N GLY A 313 21.46 -3.97 35.00
CA GLY A 313 20.73 -3.56 36.19
C GLY A 313 21.61 -2.79 37.17
N ARG A 314 21.03 -1.73 37.74
CA ARG A 314 21.56 -1.06 38.92
C ARG A 314 20.40 -0.84 39.89
N THR A 315 20.36 -1.70 40.89
CA THR A 315 19.64 -1.52 42.15
C THR A 315 20.02 -0.18 42.77
N TYR A 316 19.03 0.65 43.12
CA TYR A 316 19.17 1.65 44.17
C TYR A 316 17.87 1.75 44.97
N THR A 317 17.88 1.11 46.14
CA THR A 317 16.97 1.37 47.24
C THR A 317 17.29 2.72 47.88
N LYS A 318 16.29 3.59 48.07
CA LYS A 318 16.18 4.40 49.29
C LYS A 318 14.82 5.11 49.43
N ARG A 319 14.17 4.72 50.54
CA ARG A 319 13.13 5.37 51.34
C ARG A 319 11.72 5.53 50.76
#